data_AF-A0A392QB88-F1
#
_entry.id   AF-A0A392QB88-F1
#
_cell.length_a   1.000
_cell.length_b   1.000
_cell.length_c   1.000
_cell.angle_alpha   90.00
_cell.angle_beta   90.00
_cell.angle_gamma   90.00
#
_symmetry.space_group_name_H-M   'P 1'
#
loop_
_entity.id
_entity.type
_entity.pdbx_description
1 polymer ?
#
loop_
_entity_poly.entity_id
_entity_poly.type
_entity_poly.pdbx_seq_one_letter_code
_entity_poly.pdbx_strand_id
1 'polypeptide(L)'
;MVMEHKKSKLGHQLPPGPRCWPVVGNIFQIGLSPPHESFTILARKHGPIMTLWLGSMCTVVVSSSEVACDMFKNNDVALAGRKIYEAMKGNHEHGSEGSLITSQYNAHWRMLKRLSTTEFFVTSRLDAMRGVRAKCIDCMVHLIDEVACESRNGVVDVGLVRP
;
A
#
# COMPACT_ATOMS: atom_id res chain seq x y z
N MET A 1 -18.67 26.68 -18.78
CA MET A 1 -17.34 26.34 -19.33
C MET A 1 -17.13 24.84 -19.17
N VAL A 2 -17.56 24.05 -20.16
CA VAL A 2 -17.45 22.59 -20.14
C VAL A 2 -16.04 22.24 -20.61
N MET A 3 -15.17 21.79 -19.69
CA MET A 3 -13.85 21.29 -20.08
C MET A 3 -14.00 19.89 -20.65
N GLU A 4 -14.24 19.83 -21.95
CA GLU A 4 -14.14 18.62 -22.75
C GLU A 4 -12.70 18.11 -22.69
N HIS A 5 -12.50 16.95 -22.06
CA HIS A 5 -11.21 16.26 -22.08
C HIS A 5 -10.94 15.81 -23.51
N LYS A 6 -10.18 16.62 -24.26
CA LYS A 6 -9.64 16.24 -25.57
C LYS A 6 -8.89 14.92 -25.41
N LYS A 7 -9.37 13.87 -26.09
CA LYS A 7 -8.57 12.66 -26.35
C LYS A 7 -7.30 13.11 -27.08
N SER A 8 -6.16 13.05 -26.40
CA SER A 8 -4.86 13.23 -27.03
C SER A 8 -4.65 12.08 -28.01
N LYS A 9 -4.80 12.37 -29.31
CA LYS A 9 -4.33 11.51 -30.39
C LYS A 9 -2.81 11.65 -30.48
N LEU A 10 -2.05 10.95 -29.64
CA LEU A 10 -0.66 10.59 -29.89
C LEU A 10 -0.21 9.52 -28.86
N GLY A 11 0.13 8.31 -29.33
CA GLY A 11 1.26 7.56 -28.76
C GLY A 11 0.99 6.31 -27.95
N HIS A 12 0.17 6.32 -26.89
CA HIS A 12 -0.11 5.12 -26.09
C HIS A 12 -1.53 5.18 -25.52
N GLN A 13 -2.39 4.24 -25.92
CA GLN A 13 -3.73 4.14 -25.36
C GLN A 13 -3.58 3.67 -23.92
N LEU A 14 -3.96 4.51 -22.96
CA LEU A 14 -4.12 4.08 -21.57
C LEU A 14 -5.10 2.91 -21.52
N PRO A 15 -4.95 1.99 -20.54
CA PRO A 15 -5.94 0.95 -20.31
C PRO A 15 -7.36 1.54 -20.19
N PRO A 16 -8.40 0.78 -20.57
CA PRO A 16 -9.79 1.25 -20.47
C PRO A 16 -10.14 1.66 -19.04
N GLY A 17 -11.22 2.41 -18.82
CA GLY A 17 -11.60 2.81 -17.48
C GLY A 17 -12.92 3.56 -17.43
N PRO A 18 -13.49 3.77 -16.24
CA PRO A 18 -14.66 4.60 -16.08
C PRO A 18 -14.35 6.04 -16.50
N ARG A 19 -15.37 6.70 -17.04
CA ARG A 19 -15.26 8.09 -17.51
C ARG A 19 -15.01 9.02 -16.32
N CYS A 20 -13.94 9.79 -16.38
CA CYS A 20 -13.58 10.75 -15.34
C CYS A 20 -14.41 12.03 -15.38
N TRP A 21 -14.71 12.56 -14.21
CA TRP A 21 -15.35 13.87 -14.05
C TRP A 21 -14.28 14.97 -14.14
N PRO A 22 -14.63 16.17 -14.64
CA PRO A 22 -13.69 17.29 -14.65
C PRO A 22 -13.18 17.60 -13.23
N VAL A 23 -11.87 17.91 -13.12
CA VAL A 23 -11.17 18.28 -11.86
C VAL A 23 -11.02 17.15 -10.84
N VAL A 24 -12.10 16.47 -10.47
CA VAL A 24 -12.14 15.49 -9.37
C VAL A 24 -11.84 14.05 -9.82
N GLY A 25 -11.90 13.80 -11.13
CA GLY A 25 -11.63 12.48 -11.69
C GLY A 25 -12.69 11.45 -11.31
N ASN A 26 -12.26 10.32 -10.76
CA ASN A 26 -13.06 9.16 -10.36
C ASN A 26 -13.20 9.03 -8.84
N ILE A 27 -12.79 10.04 -8.05
CA ILE A 27 -12.84 9.98 -6.57
C ILE A 27 -14.26 9.65 -6.09
N PHE A 28 -15.28 10.31 -6.65
CA PHE A 28 -16.68 10.06 -6.27
C PHE A 28 -17.22 8.71 -6.73
N GLN A 29 -16.60 8.07 -7.72
CA GLN A 29 -16.98 6.73 -8.17
C GLN A 29 -16.43 5.64 -7.24
N ILE A 30 -15.38 5.95 -6.47
CA ILE A 30 -14.86 5.06 -5.43
C ILE A 30 -15.74 5.16 -4.18
N GLY A 31 -16.33 6.32 -3.91
CA GLY A 31 -17.29 6.51 -2.84
C GLY A 31 -16.66 6.44 -1.44
N LEU A 32 -17.49 6.15 -0.44
CA LEU A 32 -17.10 6.04 0.97
C LEU A 32 -16.73 4.61 1.40
N SER A 33 -16.99 3.61 0.56
CA SER A 33 -16.55 2.24 0.80
C SER A 33 -15.03 2.14 0.75
N PRO A 34 -14.43 1.12 1.38
CA PRO A 34 -13.00 0.87 1.28
C PRO A 34 -12.56 0.84 -0.20
N PRO A 35 -11.49 1.56 -0.59
CA PRO A 35 -11.14 1.73 -2.00
C PRO A 35 -10.94 0.41 -2.76
N HIS A 36 -10.44 -0.62 -2.10
CA HIS A 36 -10.19 -1.94 -2.70
C HIS A 36 -11.48 -2.67 -3.11
N GLU A 37 -12.60 -2.47 -2.38
CA GLU A 37 -13.90 -3.02 -2.76
C GLU A 37 -14.43 -2.31 -4.01
N SER A 38 -14.37 -0.98 -4.01
CA SER A 38 -14.80 -0.16 -5.16
C SER A 38 -13.99 -0.48 -6.41
N PHE A 39 -12.66 -0.69 -6.28
CA PHE A 39 -11.81 -1.13 -7.38
C PHE A 39 -12.22 -2.50 -7.90
N THR A 40 -12.57 -3.43 -7.02
CA THR A 40 -13.04 -4.77 -7.43
C THR A 40 -14.33 -4.69 -8.23
N ILE A 41 -15.29 -3.86 -7.79
CA ILE A 41 -16.55 -3.64 -8.50
C ILE A 41 -16.30 -3.00 -9.88
N LEU A 42 -15.43 -1.99 -9.94
CA LEU A 42 -15.08 -1.32 -11.19
C LEU A 42 -14.32 -2.25 -12.15
N ALA A 43 -13.42 -3.10 -11.65
CA ALA A 43 -12.67 -4.07 -12.45
C ALA A 43 -13.59 -5.10 -13.11
N ARG A 44 -14.68 -5.53 -12.43
CA ARG A 44 -15.70 -6.41 -13.05
C ARG A 44 -16.36 -5.77 -14.27
N LYS A 45 -16.46 -4.43 -14.32
CA LYS A 45 -17.10 -3.69 -15.41
C LYS A 45 -16.13 -3.25 -16.50
N HIS A 46 -14.92 -2.85 -16.12
CA HIS A 46 -13.94 -2.21 -17.02
C HIS A 46 -12.77 -3.12 -17.40
N GLY A 47 -12.65 -4.28 -16.77
CA GLY A 47 -11.61 -5.27 -17.01
C GLY A 47 -10.53 -5.30 -15.94
N PRO A 48 -9.61 -6.28 -16.04
CA PRO A 48 -8.58 -6.54 -15.04
C PRO A 48 -7.45 -5.49 -15.01
N ILE A 49 -7.36 -4.62 -16.02
CA ILE A 49 -6.45 -3.49 -16.05
C ILE A 49 -7.29 -2.26 -16.40
N MET A 50 -7.35 -1.30 -15.49
CA MET A 50 -8.14 -0.10 -15.72
C MET A 50 -7.44 1.18 -15.29
N THR A 51 -7.75 2.27 -15.98
CA THR A 51 -7.25 3.60 -15.64
C THR A 51 -8.25 4.36 -14.79
N LEU A 52 -7.80 4.87 -13.65
CA LEU A 52 -8.54 5.78 -12.78
C LEU A 52 -7.80 7.11 -12.63
N TRP A 53 -8.56 8.21 -12.58
CA TRP A 53 -8.01 9.52 -12.25
C TRP A 53 -8.41 9.89 -10.82
N LEU A 54 -7.45 10.03 -9.90
CA LEU A 54 -7.72 10.47 -8.53
C LEU A 54 -7.36 11.96 -8.44
N GLY A 55 -8.33 12.82 -8.76
CA GLY A 55 -8.06 14.24 -9.02
C GLY A 55 -7.12 14.37 -10.23
N SER A 56 -5.93 14.94 -10.02
CA SER A 56 -4.88 15.05 -11.04
C SER A 56 -3.97 13.83 -11.16
N MET A 57 -4.13 12.81 -10.32
CA MET A 57 -3.27 11.63 -10.32
C MET A 57 -3.82 10.52 -11.22
N CYS A 58 -3.13 10.22 -12.32
CA CYS A 58 -3.41 9.05 -13.15
C CYS A 58 -2.94 7.78 -12.43
N THR A 59 -3.86 6.84 -12.23
CA THR A 59 -3.65 5.59 -11.48
C THR A 59 -4.09 4.41 -12.35
N VAL A 60 -3.21 3.45 -12.59
CA VAL A 60 -3.58 2.19 -13.23
C VAL A 60 -3.82 1.15 -12.15
N VAL A 61 -5.02 0.58 -12.14
CA VAL A 61 -5.41 -0.48 -11.21
C VAL A 61 -5.31 -1.83 -11.92
N VAL A 62 -4.60 -2.76 -11.30
CA VAL A 62 -4.40 -4.13 -11.79
C VAL A 62 -5.13 -5.08 -10.84
N SER A 63 -6.09 -5.83 -11.38
CA SER A 63 -6.99 -6.74 -10.65
C SER A 63 -6.93 -8.17 -11.19
N SER A 64 -5.80 -8.57 -11.77
CA SER A 64 -5.53 -9.94 -12.22
C SER A 64 -4.16 -10.41 -11.73
N SER A 65 -4.10 -11.65 -11.23
CA SER A 65 -2.86 -12.29 -10.80
C SER A 65 -1.89 -12.52 -11.95
N GLU A 66 -2.40 -12.87 -13.14
CA GLU A 66 -1.59 -13.07 -14.34
C GLU A 66 -0.87 -11.78 -14.75
N VAL A 67 -1.61 -10.67 -14.80
CA VAL A 67 -1.06 -9.36 -15.15
C VAL A 67 -0.09 -8.88 -14.08
N ALA A 68 -0.44 -9.01 -12.80
CA ALA A 68 0.45 -8.64 -11.70
C ALA A 68 1.76 -9.45 -11.73
N CYS A 69 1.67 -10.75 -12.04
CA CYS A 69 2.82 -11.63 -12.18
C CYS A 69 3.76 -11.14 -13.30
N ASP A 70 3.21 -10.85 -14.49
CA ASP A 70 4.01 -10.33 -15.61
C ASP A 70 4.65 -8.98 -15.27
N MET A 71 3.89 -8.07 -14.67
CA MET A 71 4.38 -6.75 -14.26
C MET A 71 5.50 -6.84 -13.22
N PHE A 72 5.35 -7.64 -12.17
CA PHE A 72 6.32 -7.72 -11.07
C PHE A 72 7.45 -8.75 -11.29
N LYS A 73 7.41 -9.56 -12.36
CA LYS A 73 8.52 -10.45 -12.73
C LYS A 73 9.33 -9.92 -13.92
N ASN A 74 8.66 -9.42 -14.94
CA ASN A 74 9.30 -9.06 -16.21
C ASN A 74 9.53 -7.54 -16.33
N ASN A 75 8.77 -6.73 -15.60
CA ASN A 75 8.81 -5.26 -15.70
C ASN A 75 8.99 -4.58 -14.32
N ASP A 76 9.56 -5.30 -13.36
CA ASP A 76 9.63 -4.91 -11.95
C ASP A 76 10.43 -3.62 -11.73
N VAL A 77 11.57 -3.45 -12.41
CA VAL A 77 12.42 -2.27 -12.29
C VAL A 77 11.71 -1.00 -12.77
N ALA A 78 10.96 -1.07 -13.88
CA ALA A 78 10.19 0.06 -14.39
C ALA A 78 9.06 0.48 -13.44
N LEU A 79 8.54 -0.48 -12.66
CA LEU A 79 7.45 -0.29 -11.70
C LEU A 79 7.95 -0.12 -10.25
N ALA A 80 9.26 -0.13 -10.02
CA ALA A 80 9.84 -0.04 -8.69
C ALA A 80 9.77 1.39 -8.10
N GLY A 81 9.40 2.39 -8.91
CA GLY A 81 9.17 3.75 -8.46
C GLY A 81 7.98 3.87 -7.51
N ARG A 82 8.06 4.80 -6.55
CA ARG A 82 7.01 5.01 -5.55
C ARG A 82 6.42 6.41 -5.67
N LYS A 83 5.09 6.51 -5.69
CA LYS A 83 4.43 7.81 -5.54
C LYS A 83 4.51 8.22 -4.07
N ILE A 84 5.30 9.26 -3.78
CA ILE A 84 5.41 9.82 -2.42
C ILE A 84 4.33 10.89 -2.28
N TYR A 85 3.36 10.67 -1.40
CA TYR A 85 2.35 11.66 -1.05
C TYR A 85 2.94 12.70 -0.10
N GLU A 86 2.38 13.92 -0.08
CA GLU A 86 2.87 14.99 0.80
C GLU A 86 2.86 14.58 2.28
N ALA A 87 1.84 13.83 2.72
CA ALA A 87 1.77 13.29 4.08
C ALA A 87 2.89 12.28 4.42
N MET A 88 3.54 11.70 3.40
CA MET A 88 4.68 10.79 3.56
C MET A 88 6.03 11.50 3.48
N LYS A 89 6.06 12.79 3.11
CA LYS A 89 7.27 13.59 3.18
C LYS A 89 7.46 14.01 4.64
N GLY A 90 8.49 13.47 5.28
CA GLY A 90 8.90 13.95 6.60
C GLY A 90 9.43 15.39 6.53
N ASN A 91 9.71 15.99 7.70
CA ASN A 91 10.20 17.36 7.84
C ASN A 91 11.64 17.61 7.31
N HIS A 92 12.24 16.65 6.60
CA HIS A 92 13.65 16.71 6.22
C HIS A 92 13.84 17.29 4.81
N GLU A 93 14.67 18.32 4.73
CA GLU A 93 15.18 18.94 3.50
C GLU A 93 15.89 17.94 2.56
N HIS A 94 16.31 16.78 3.07
CA HIS A 94 17.06 15.75 2.35
C HIS A 94 16.19 14.63 1.76
N GLY A 95 14.86 14.79 1.79
CA GLY A 95 13.95 13.81 1.20
C GLY A 95 14.02 12.45 1.89
N SER A 96 13.17 11.52 1.47
CA SER A 96 13.01 10.24 2.16
C SER A 96 14.10 9.21 1.83
N GLU A 97 15.34 9.66 1.59
CA GLU A 97 16.43 8.83 1.08
C GLU A 97 16.81 7.68 2.02
N GLY A 98 16.81 7.93 3.34
CA GLY A 98 17.11 6.93 4.37
C GLY A 98 15.96 5.94 4.68
N SER A 99 14.78 6.12 4.08
CA SER A 99 13.62 5.26 4.35
C SER A 99 13.49 4.16 3.29
N LEU A 100 13.48 2.90 3.73
CA LEU A 100 13.26 1.76 2.83
C LEU A 100 11.86 1.79 2.18
N ILE A 101 10.89 2.42 2.83
CA ILE A 101 9.48 2.45 2.42
C ILE A 101 9.22 3.55 1.39
N THR A 102 9.87 4.72 1.54
CA THR A 102 9.55 5.91 0.75
C THR A 102 10.65 6.30 -0.23
N SER A 103 11.89 5.82 -0.05
CA SER A 103 13.00 6.08 -1.00
C SER A 103 12.70 5.51 -2.39
N GLN A 104 13.19 6.19 -3.44
CA GLN A 104 13.03 5.73 -4.83
C GLN A 104 13.98 4.57 -5.13
N TYR A 105 13.64 3.77 -6.13
CA TYR A 105 14.50 2.68 -6.55
C TYR A 105 15.81 3.21 -7.16
N ASN A 106 16.92 2.99 -6.45
CA ASN A 106 18.26 3.37 -6.87
C ASN A 106 19.30 2.45 -6.19
N ALA A 107 20.60 2.73 -6.38
CA ALA A 107 21.66 1.96 -5.74
C ALA A 107 21.60 2.03 -4.20
N HIS A 108 21.23 3.19 -3.65
CA HIS A 108 21.08 3.39 -2.20
C HIS A 108 19.95 2.53 -1.62
N TRP A 109 18.76 2.53 -2.24
CA TRP A 109 17.64 1.68 -1.82
C TRP A 109 17.98 0.19 -1.87
N ARG A 110 18.73 -0.27 -2.90
CA ARG A 110 19.19 -1.67 -2.98
C ARG A 110 20.15 -2.02 -1.84
N MET A 111 21.04 -1.09 -1.47
CA MET A 111 21.93 -1.26 -0.32
C MET A 111 21.15 -1.33 0.99
N LEU A 112 20.20 -0.42 1.22
CA LEU A 112 19.31 -0.45 2.39
C LEU A 112 18.52 -1.77 2.46
N LYS A 113 17.91 -2.22 1.35
CA LYS A 113 17.19 -3.49 1.30
C LYS A 113 18.08 -4.66 1.70
N ARG A 114 19.30 -4.73 1.14
CA ARG A 114 20.26 -5.79 1.45
C ARG A 114 20.62 -5.78 2.93
N LEU A 115 20.96 -4.61 3.49
CA LEU A 115 21.28 -4.45 4.90
C LEU A 115 20.12 -4.88 5.80
N SER A 116 18.90 -4.42 5.50
CA SER A 116 17.72 -4.80 6.28
C SER A 116 17.48 -6.30 6.24
N THR A 117 17.61 -6.93 5.06
CA THR A 117 17.48 -8.38 4.94
C THR A 117 18.53 -9.10 5.77
N THR A 118 19.82 -8.75 5.64
CA THR A 118 20.92 -9.47 6.31
C THR A 118 20.96 -9.26 7.81
N GLU A 119 20.61 -8.09 8.32
CA GLU A 119 20.74 -7.78 9.74
C GLU A 119 19.45 -8.03 10.55
N PHE A 120 18.28 -7.92 9.94
CA PHE A 120 17.01 -8.07 10.67
C PHE A 120 16.21 -9.31 10.28
N PHE A 121 16.17 -9.65 8.98
CA PHE A 121 15.19 -10.60 8.46
C PHE A 121 15.74 -11.99 8.09
N VAL A 122 17.05 -12.23 8.23
CA VAL A 122 17.61 -13.59 8.09
C VAL A 122 17.16 -14.49 9.25
N THR A 123 17.03 -15.78 8.96
CA THR A 123 16.55 -16.80 9.93
C THR A 123 17.34 -16.79 11.23
N SER A 124 18.67 -16.72 11.17
CA SER A 124 19.52 -16.67 12.38
C SER A 124 19.21 -15.49 13.29
N ARG A 125 18.88 -14.31 12.72
CA ARG A 125 18.49 -13.11 13.46
C ARG A 125 17.07 -13.25 14.02
N LEU A 126 16.15 -13.83 13.23
CA LEU A 126 14.81 -14.14 13.70
C LEU A 126 14.83 -15.14 14.86
N ASP A 127 15.67 -16.16 14.81
CA ASP A 127 15.83 -17.17 15.85
C ASP A 127 16.45 -16.59 17.12
N ALA A 128 17.48 -15.75 16.98
CA ALA A 128 18.06 -15.03 18.12
C ALA A 128 17.01 -14.16 18.84
N MET A 129 16.06 -13.57 18.10
CA MET A 129 14.97 -12.75 18.65
C MET A 129 13.77 -13.58 19.14
N ARG A 130 13.79 -14.92 19.03
CA ARG A 130 12.68 -15.80 19.44
C ARG A 130 12.31 -15.62 20.90
N GLY A 131 13.31 -15.51 21.78
CA GLY A 131 13.09 -15.35 23.23
C GLY A 131 12.37 -14.04 23.57
N VAL A 132 12.71 -12.94 22.89
CA VAL A 132 12.05 -11.64 23.08
C VAL A 132 10.60 -11.73 22.62
N ARG A 133 10.34 -12.30 21.43
CA ARG A 133 8.96 -12.47 20.94
C ARG A 133 8.11 -13.35 21.86
N ALA A 134 8.67 -14.44 22.38
CA ALA A 134 7.98 -15.31 23.33
C ALA A 134 7.56 -14.53 24.58
N LYS A 135 8.48 -13.75 25.17
CA LYS A 135 8.15 -12.88 26.31
C LYS A 135 7.06 -11.86 26.00
N CYS A 136 7.10 -11.21 24.83
CA CYS A 136 6.04 -10.27 24.44
C CYS A 136 4.67 -10.96 24.30
N ILE A 137 4.65 -12.19 23.80
CA ILE A 137 3.43 -13.00 23.71
C ILE A 137 2.94 -13.36 25.11
N ASP A 138 3.81 -13.84 26.00
CA ASP A 138 3.47 -14.18 27.38
C ASP A 138 2.88 -12.96 28.11
N CYS A 139 3.50 -11.78 27.97
CA CYS A 139 2.97 -10.54 28.52
C CYS A 139 1.59 -10.18 27.95
N MET A 140 1.38 -10.35 26.64
CA MET A 140 0.08 -10.07 26.02
C MET A 140 -1.00 -11.04 26.53
N VAL A 141 -0.69 -12.32 26.70
CA VAL A 141 -1.63 -13.32 27.24
C VAL A 141 -2.00 -12.97 28.68
N HIS A 142 -1.00 -12.66 29.52
CA HIS A 142 -1.26 -12.24 30.90
C HIS A 142 -2.14 -10.98 30.97
N LEU A 143 -1.89 -9.99 30.14
CA LEU A 143 -2.72 -8.79 30.07
C LEU A 143 -4.16 -9.10 29.66
N ILE A 144 -4.36 -10.00 28.70
CA ILE A 144 -5.70 -10.44 28.28
C ILE A 144 -6.41 -11.16 29.44
N ASP A 145 -5.71 -12.03 30.18
CA ASP A 145 -6.27 -12.75 31.33
C ASP A 145 -6.68 -11.79 32.44
N GLU A 146 -5.86 -10.78 32.73
CA GLU A 146 -6.18 -9.73 33.72
C GLU A 146 -7.43 -8.95 33.31
N VAL A 147 -7.48 -8.44 32.08
CA VAL A 147 -8.64 -7.69 31.56
C VAL A 147 -9.90 -8.56 31.49
N ALA A 148 -9.76 -9.84 31.16
CA ALA A 148 -10.87 -10.78 31.14
C ALA A 148 -11.44 -11.02 32.54
N CYS A 149 -10.59 -11.12 33.57
CA CYS A 149 -11.01 -11.28 34.96
C CYS A 149 -11.77 -10.05 35.49
N GLU A 150 -11.37 -8.85 35.09
CA GLU A 150 -12.04 -7.61 35.47
C GLU A 150 -13.35 -7.37 34.70
N SER A 151 -13.50 -8.01 33.54
CA SER A 151 -14.67 -7.86 32.68
C SER A 151 -15.83 -8.73 33.15
N ARG A 152 -16.97 -8.11 33.44
CA ARG A 152 -18.20 -8.77 33.92
C ARG A 152 -18.67 -9.98 33.10
N ASN A 153 -18.35 -10.01 31.80
CA ASN A 153 -18.76 -11.08 30.87
C ASN A 153 -17.56 -11.80 30.21
N GLY A 154 -16.31 -11.53 30.65
CA GLY A 154 -15.10 -12.14 30.06
C GLY A 154 -14.81 -11.75 28.60
N VAL A 155 -15.47 -10.71 28.08
CA VAL A 155 -15.25 -10.20 26.71
C VAL A 155 -14.13 -9.18 26.73
N VAL A 156 -13.09 -9.40 25.91
CA VAL A 156 -11.94 -8.50 25.79
C VAL A 156 -11.90 -7.91 24.38
N ASP A 157 -11.87 -6.57 24.28
CA ASP A 157 -11.61 -5.88 23.02
C ASP A 157 -10.11 -5.74 22.78
N VAL A 158 -9.58 -6.62 21.93
CA VAL A 158 -8.15 -6.64 21.56
C VAL A 158 -7.67 -5.32 20.94
N GLY A 159 -8.55 -4.53 20.32
CA GLY A 159 -8.20 -3.23 19.74
C GLY A 159 -7.97 -2.13 20.77
N LEU A 160 -8.45 -2.32 22.00
CA LEU A 160 -8.28 -1.37 23.12
C LEU A 160 -7.18 -1.81 24.10
N VAL A 161 -6.65 -3.02 23.96
CA VAL A 161 -5.50 -3.51 24.72
C VAL A 161 -4.25 -2.77 24.25
N ARG A 162 -3.92 -1.66 24.90
CA ARG A 162 -2.66 -0.93 24.65
C ARG A 162 -1.51 -1.63 25.36
N PRO A 163 -0.38 -1.85 24.68
CA PRO A 163 0.85 -2.39 25.29
C PRO A 163 1.51 -1.39 26.24
#